data_AF-L7FLD5-F1
#
_entry.id   AF-L7FLD5-F1
#
_cell.length_a   1.000
_cell.length_b   1.000
_cell.length_c   1.000
_cell.angle_alpha   90.00
_cell.angle_beta   90.00
_cell.angle_gamma   90.00
#
_symmetry.space_group_name_H-M   'P 1'
#
loop_
_entity.id
_entity.type
_entity.pdbx_description
1 polymer ?
#
loop_
_entity_poly.entity_id
_entity_poly.type
_entity_poly.pdbx_seq_one_letter_code
_entity_poly.pdbx_strand_id
1 'polypeptide(L)'
;MLNFHVMSTIIIFVFIRSSFAALICEKGYHVINEFCLMCLKGTYCPDGIYMYRCPKVLLIFAKHVFPGLIPLGIIKKFAQSVLLGLISLRIQQNAVIALLGLIHYLDLQVVRCVQMVIIHWKGLRCVYYVRLLSVLLVVQQLGSALHVHWEAALCQMDGTCSSCKTTCKTCDSTNGDCLTCYNNSFVLNGLCVSCPAGQYFNSKTCSSCPDNTYSLQNSSTCTNCSSCVTCDQTNGHCTSCKNGQFVDNKYSCYNCVAGTYGDGIKCTPCQTGTYSSVSGSASCMSCLYKSYSNTTSSISCTECNYYCTSCNGENGFCSTCMAGCVLSGNYCIPCQAGTATNKDTNTCDVCPAGTYSHNQSATCFLCQDGYYSTEKSSICLQCSVSCLTCNNTNGNCTTCISGYGLDELFDCHICPVNTYANSANNKCQQCGDKTYQPNEGQTFCNSCDINCETCGSVSGKCLTCYAGYGLDNNGKCELCGDGHYSPGGTSSCSSCPIECVNCYRESGEYTTCQSGFKQVTNQNTGNEECVSCSLNDNCVSCDLNANEFDRICVECVSGYYLKENSCYNCSQITNCVQCSQKSSECLSCSSDFVSNGGGCVSCKYGEVKVTSNRRMSCFDLIPNC
;
A
#
# COMPACT_ATOMS: atom_id res chain seq x y z
N MET A 1 -21.23 -75.11 -0.18
CA MET A 1 -21.41 -76.15 -1.23
C MET A 1 -20.20 -76.10 -2.18
N LEU A 2 -20.17 -76.95 -3.21
CA LEU A 2 -19.05 -77.21 -4.13
C LEU A 2 -18.41 -75.90 -4.66
N ASN A 3 -17.09 -75.72 -4.81
CA ASN A 3 -15.99 -76.59 -5.33
C ASN A 3 -15.96 -76.68 -6.87
N PHE A 4 -14.97 -76.05 -7.52
CA PHE A 4 -14.36 -76.54 -8.77
C PHE A 4 -12.96 -75.92 -9.03
N HIS A 5 -12.07 -76.71 -9.64
CA HIS A 5 -10.70 -76.40 -10.07
C HIS A 5 -10.66 -75.87 -11.55
N VAL A 6 -9.56 -75.51 -12.25
CA VAL A 6 -8.08 -75.63 -12.08
C VAL A 6 -7.32 -74.60 -12.98
N MET A 7 -6.07 -74.20 -12.63
CA MET A 7 -4.98 -73.55 -13.45
C MET A 7 -5.31 -72.35 -14.37
N SER A 8 -4.42 -71.43 -14.80
CA SER A 8 -3.01 -71.03 -14.57
C SER A 8 -2.93 -69.52 -14.97
N THR A 9 -1.93 -68.65 -14.72
CA THR A 9 -0.48 -68.82 -14.50
C THR A 9 0.10 -67.56 -13.80
N ILE A 10 1.15 -67.75 -12.99
CA ILE A 10 2.26 -66.83 -12.61
C ILE A 10 2.13 -65.32 -12.93
N ILE A 11 2.11 -64.49 -11.87
CA ILE A 11 2.94 -63.27 -11.67
C ILE A 11 3.17 -63.14 -10.15
N ILE A 12 4.36 -62.75 -9.69
CA ILE A 12 4.73 -62.68 -8.26
C ILE A 12 4.91 -61.22 -7.81
N PHE A 13 4.35 -60.89 -6.65
CA PHE A 13 4.52 -59.61 -5.96
C PHE A 13 5.88 -59.48 -5.27
N VAL A 14 6.47 -58.27 -5.29
CA VAL A 14 7.24 -57.72 -4.16
C VAL A 14 6.91 -56.23 -3.99
N PHE A 15 6.53 -55.82 -2.78
CA PHE A 15 6.41 -54.42 -2.38
C PHE A 15 7.78 -53.84 -2.02
N ILE A 16 8.14 -52.65 -2.53
CA ILE A 16 9.13 -51.77 -1.91
C ILE A 16 8.56 -50.34 -1.84
N ARG A 17 8.90 -49.60 -0.78
CA ARG A 17 8.34 -48.29 -0.44
C ARG A 17 8.68 -47.21 -1.47
N SER A 18 7.71 -46.36 -1.79
CA SER A 18 7.97 -45.03 -2.34
C SER A 18 8.50 -44.11 -1.24
N SER A 19 9.65 -43.47 -1.48
CA SER A 19 10.20 -42.40 -0.65
C SER A 19 10.36 -41.16 -1.51
N PHE A 20 9.65 -40.07 -1.20
CA PHE A 20 9.88 -38.78 -1.85
C PHE A 20 11.22 -38.20 -1.38
N ALA A 21 12.17 -38.07 -2.30
CA ALA A 21 13.36 -37.24 -2.11
C ALA A 21 13.12 -35.89 -2.78
N ALA A 22 13.24 -34.80 -2.03
CA ALA A 22 13.13 -33.45 -2.62
C ALA A 22 14.38 -33.14 -3.44
N LEU A 23 14.21 -32.74 -4.71
CA LEU A 23 15.32 -32.20 -5.50
C LEU A 23 15.76 -30.85 -4.95
N ILE A 24 17.04 -30.76 -4.57
CA ILE A 24 17.72 -29.52 -4.20
C ILE A 24 18.97 -29.45 -5.07
N CYS A 25 19.12 -28.38 -5.85
CA CYS A 25 20.27 -28.21 -6.75
C CYS A 25 21.51 -27.69 -6.02
N GLU A 26 22.68 -27.83 -6.64
CA GLU A 26 23.90 -27.19 -6.14
C GLU A 26 23.82 -25.66 -6.23
N LYS A 27 24.63 -24.96 -5.41
CA LYS A 27 24.58 -23.50 -5.30
C LYS A 27 24.94 -22.84 -6.63
N GLY A 28 24.13 -21.86 -7.05
CA GLY A 28 24.21 -21.26 -8.38
C GLY A 28 23.32 -21.91 -9.44
N TYR A 29 22.59 -22.97 -9.10
CA TYR A 29 21.54 -23.59 -9.90
C TYR A 29 20.18 -23.49 -9.17
N HIS A 30 19.09 -23.63 -9.91
CA HIS A 30 17.74 -23.77 -9.35
C HIS A 30 16.89 -24.77 -10.13
N VAL A 31 15.80 -25.25 -9.51
CA VAL A 31 14.88 -26.22 -10.12
C VAL A 31 13.94 -25.52 -11.12
N ILE A 32 13.78 -26.11 -12.31
CA ILE A 32 12.63 -25.91 -13.21
C ILE A 32 12.23 -27.29 -13.75
N ASN A 33 10.95 -27.68 -13.60
CA ASN A 33 10.39 -28.92 -14.17
C ASN A 33 11.25 -30.18 -13.91
N GLU A 34 11.59 -30.47 -12.65
CA GLU A 34 12.47 -31.58 -12.23
C GLU A 34 13.96 -31.49 -12.66
N PHE A 35 14.41 -30.40 -13.31
CA PHE A 35 15.81 -30.23 -13.74
C PHE A 35 16.50 -29.04 -13.08
N CYS A 36 17.80 -29.19 -12.79
CA CYS A 36 18.66 -28.13 -12.26
C CYS A 36 19.28 -27.28 -13.37
N LEU A 37 18.97 -25.98 -13.39
CA LEU A 37 19.44 -25.02 -14.40
C LEU A 37 20.25 -23.88 -13.78
N MET A 38 21.31 -23.47 -14.46
CA MET A 38 22.28 -22.49 -13.95
C MET A 38 21.68 -21.07 -13.93
N CYS A 39 21.84 -20.36 -12.82
CA CYS A 39 21.14 -19.10 -12.58
C CYS A 39 21.64 -17.93 -13.47
N LEU A 40 20.70 -17.09 -13.87
CA LEU A 40 20.90 -16.09 -14.92
C LEU A 40 21.68 -14.86 -14.42
N LYS A 41 22.49 -14.27 -15.32
CA LYS A 41 23.37 -13.13 -15.04
C LYS A 41 22.58 -11.93 -14.51
N GLY A 42 22.79 -11.56 -13.25
CA GLY A 42 22.02 -10.54 -12.52
C GLY A 42 21.08 -11.09 -11.43
N THR A 43 21.11 -12.40 -11.22
CA THR A 43 20.42 -13.11 -10.12
C THR A 43 21.42 -13.94 -9.30
N TYR A 44 21.00 -14.42 -8.13
CA TYR A 44 21.74 -15.39 -7.32
C TYR A 44 20.80 -16.43 -6.69
N CYS A 45 21.33 -17.62 -6.44
CA CYS A 45 20.60 -18.81 -6.00
C CYS A 45 21.36 -19.50 -4.85
N PRO A 46 21.16 -19.07 -3.60
CA PRO A 46 21.97 -19.54 -2.46
C PRO A 46 21.58 -20.94 -1.96
N ASP A 47 20.34 -21.36 -2.22
CA ASP A 47 19.68 -22.50 -1.55
C ASP A 47 19.22 -23.61 -2.53
N GLY A 48 19.62 -23.54 -3.80
CA GLY A 48 19.36 -24.61 -4.80
C GLY A 48 17.92 -24.72 -5.31
N ILE A 49 16.97 -23.96 -4.76
CA ILE A 49 15.53 -24.05 -5.08
C ILE A 49 15.01 -22.78 -5.77
N TYR A 50 15.36 -21.59 -5.25
CA TYR A 50 14.80 -20.31 -5.70
C TYR A 50 15.87 -19.35 -6.26
N MET A 51 15.44 -18.48 -7.18
CA MET A 51 16.27 -17.47 -7.86
C MET A 51 15.91 -16.05 -7.42
N TYR A 52 16.88 -15.32 -6.87
CA TYR A 52 16.70 -13.97 -6.33
C TYR A 52 17.38 -12.93 -7.23
N ARG A 53 16.71 -11.81 -7.54
CA ARG A 53 17.32 -10.68 -8.27
C ARG A 53 18.28 -9.90 -7.38
N CYS A 54 19.45 -9.54 -7.90
CA CYS A 54 20.35 -8.62 -7.23
C CYS A 54 19.76 -7.19 -7.24
N PRO A 55 19.52 -6.53 -6.08
CA PRO A 55 18.97 -5.18 -6.05
C PRO A 55 19.98 -4.13 -6.54
N LYS A 56 19.49 -3.13 -7.27
CA LYS A 56 20.24 -1.92 -7.65
C LYS A 56 19.78 -0.73 -6.80
N VAL A 57 20.56 -0.32 -5.80
CA VAL A 57 20.33 0.94 -5.05
C VAL A 57 21.68 1.65 -4.83
N LEU A 58 21.64 2.98 -4.77
CA LEU A 58 22.78 3.87 -4.62
C LEU A 58 22.83 4.45 -3.19
N LEU A 59 24.04 4.55 -2.62
CA LEU A 59 24.56 5.45 -1.56
C LEU A 59 23.63 6.23 -0.59
N ILE A 60 24.14 6.40 0.65
CA ILE A 60 23.63 7.24 1.78
C ILE A 60 22.49 6.53 2.54
N PHE A 61 22.40 6.48 3.88
CA PHE A 61 23.09 7.15 5.03
C PHE A 61 23.37 6.12 6.17
N ALA A 62 23.88 6.36 7.40
CA ALA A 62 24.26 7.58 8.16
C ALA A 62 25.56 7.44 9.02
N LYS A 63 25.47 7.67 10.35
CA LYS A 63 26.56 7.88 11.35
C LYS A 63 26.40 7.03 12.62
N HIS A 64 27.44 7.07 13.47
CA HIS A 64 27.62 6.50 14.83
C HIS A 64 28.04 5.00 14.83
N VAL A 65 29.09 4.54 15.54
CA VAL A 65 29.97 5.14 16.59
C VAL A 65 31.48 4.90 16.27
N PHE A 66 32.36 5.68 16.92
CA PHE A 66 33.85 5.68 16.93
C PHE A 66 34.52 4.45 17.62
N PRO A 67 35.89 4.32 17.74
CA PRO A 67 37.03 4.96 17.02
C PRO A 67 38.13 3.97 16.51
N GLY A 68 39.18 4.44 15.82
CA GLY A 68 40.45 3.67 15.72
C GLY A 68 41.48 4.02 14.61
N LEU A 69 42.39 4.97 14.89
CA LEU A 69 43.73 5.19 14.28
C LEU A 69 43.91 5.44 12.75
N ILE A 70 44.71 6.49 12.49
CA ILE A 70 45.28 7.08 11.25
C ILE A 70 46.83 6.92 11.39
N PRO A 71 47.75 6.98 10.38
CA PRO A 71 47.78 7.62 9.03
C PRO A 71 48.30 6.69 7.88
N LEU A 72 48.62 7.07 6.63
CA LEU A 72 48.26 8.14 5.65
C LEU A 72 48.73 7.63 4.25
N GLY A 73 48.04 7.97 3.13
CA GLY A 73 48.38 7.37 1.82
C GLY A 73 47.83 8.03 0.54
N ILE A 74 47.53 9.34 0.57
CA ILE A 74 47.26 10.27 -0.56
C ILE A 74 46.60 9.68 -1.84
N ILE A 75 45.30 9.95 -1.99
CA ILE A 75 44.56 9.90 -3.26
C ILE A 75 44.91 11.12 -4.14
N LYS A 76 45.06 10.97 -5.47
CA LYS A 76 44.47 11.89 -6.50
C LYS A 76 44.77 11.52 -7.96
N LYS A 77 43.69 11.41 -8.75
CA LYS A 77 43.54 11.81 -10.18
C LYS A 77 44.38 11.02 -11.23
N PHE A 78 44.00 10.98 -12.51
CA PHE A 78 42.79 11.50 -13.20
C PHE A 78 42.36 10.51 -14.30
N ALA A 79 41.11 10.60 -14.76
CA ALA A 79 40.63 9.83 -15.91
C ALA A 79 40.58 10.72 -17.16
N GLN A 80 41.15 10.24 -18.26
CA GLN A 80 40.74 10.45 -19.67
C GLN A 80 41.88 10.00 -20.61
N SER A 81 41.58 9.03 -21.48
CA SER A 81 42.47 8.63 -22.58
C SER A 81 41.79 9.01 -23.90
N VAL A 82 42.31 10.02 -24.59
CA VAL A 82 41.79 10.52 -25.87
C VAL A 82 42.90 10.51 -26.92
N LEU A 83 42.59 9.92 -28.08
CA LEU A 83 43.35 9.92 -29.34
C LEU A 83 44.79 9.36 -29.34
N LEU A 84 44.91 8.15 -29.89
CA LEU A 84 45.86 7.76 -30.95
C LEU A 84 47.22 8.50 -31.01
N GLY A 85 48.24 7.93 -30.35
CA GLY A 85 49.66 8.22 -30.57
C GLY A 85 50.37 7.05 -31.27
N LEU A 86 51.13 7.34 -32.32
CA LEU A 86 51.69 6.35 -33.26
C LEU A 86 52.96 5.61 -32.78
N ILE A 87 53.13 4.38 -33.31
CA ILE A 87 54.40 3.76 -33.77
C ILE A 87 55.37 3.08 -32.76
N SER A 88 55.97 1.98 -33.26
CA SER A 88 57.22 1.30 -32.87
C SER A 88 57.31 0.37 -31.63
N LEU A 89 57.28 -0.93 -31.96
CA LEU A 89 58.41 -1.87 -31.87
C LEU A 89 59.17 -2.09 -30.54
N ARG A 90 59.33 -3.40 -30.21
CA ARG A 90 60.48 -4.03 -29.52
C ARG A 90 60.60 -3.73 -28.00
N ILE A 91 61.19 -4.58 -27.15
CA ILE A 91 61.77 -5.93 -27.30
C ILE A 91 61.73 -6.70 -25.95
N GLN A 92 61.72 -8.05 -25.99
CA GLN A 92 62.11 -9.06 -24.96
C GLN A 92 61.76 -8.80 -23.46
N GLN A 93 61.01 -9.66 -22.77
CA GLN A 93 61.36 -11.02 -22.26
C GLN A 93 62.49 -11.09 -21.21
N ASN A 94 62.25 -11.95 -20.20
CA ASN A 94 63.20 -12.63 -19.29
C ASN A 94 63.64 -11.94 -17.97
N ALA A 95 62.90 -12.22 -16.89
CA ALA A 95 63.40 -12.85 -15.65
C ALA A 95 62.19 -13.49 -14.92
N VAL A 96 62.03 -14.78 -14.60
CA VAL A 96 62.89 -15.97 -14.34
C VAL A 96 63.09 -16.27 -12.84
N ILE A 97 62.14 -17.06 -12.31
CA ILE A 97 62.31 -18.19 -11.34
C ILE A 97 62.52 -17.88 -9.83
N ALA A 98 62.02 -18.83 -9.01
CA ALA A 98 62.27 -19.09 -7.58
C ALA A 98 61.56 -18.16 -6.56
N LEU A 99 61.10 -18.60 -5.37
CA LEU A 99 60.95 -19.90 -4.68
C LEU A 99 59.58 -19.85 -3.94
N LEU A 100 58.88 -20.89 -3.46
CA LEU A 100 58.71 -22.35 -3.67
C LEU A 100 57.84 -22.82 -2.46
N GLY A 101 57.07 -23.91 -2.59
CA GLY A 101 56.20 -24.46 -1.53
C GLY A 101 55.18 -25.46 -2.12
N LEU A 102 55.51 -26.75 -2.30
CA LEU A 102 55.63 -27.85 -1.31
C LEU A 102 54.27 -28.32 -0.72
N ILE A 103 53.94 -29.63 -0.63
CA ILE A 103 54.30 -30.84 -1.41
C ILE A 103 53.32 -32.01 -1.07
N HIS A 104 53.08 -32.96 -2.01
CA HIS A 104 52.33 -34.25 -1.80
C HIS A 104 50.81 -34.14 -1.40
N TYR A 105 49.95 -35.18 -1.42
CA TYR A 105 50.12 -36.66 -1.34
C TYR A 105 48.88 -37.45 -1.88
N LEU A 106 49.08 -38.47 -2.76
CA LEU A 106 48.16 -39.60 -3.15
C LEU A 106 46.73 -39.26 -3.69
N ASP A 107 45.89 -40.14 -4.27
CA ASP A 107 46.02 -41.54 -4.76
C ASP A 107 45.10 -41.87 -5.98
N LEU A 108 45.22 -43.10 -6.50
CA LEU A 108 44.31 -43.96 -7.30
C LEU A 108 42.89 -43.48 -7.69
N GLN A 109 42.47 -43.81 -8.93
CA GLN A 109 41.07 -43.90 -9.35
C GLN A 109 40.76 -45.10 -10.25
N VAL A 110 39.64 -45.79 -9.97
CA VAL A 110 39.23 -47.10 -10.53
C VAL A 110 37.70 -47.28 -10.35
N VAL A 111 36.92 -47.89 -11.27
CA VAL A 111 37.00 -48.08 -12.73
C VAL A 111 35.63 -48.62 -13.26
N ARG A 112 35.28 -48.39 -14.55
CA ARG A 112 34.12 -49.00 -15.30
C ARG A 112 32.72 -48.56 -14.82
N CYS A 113 31.60 -48.69 -15.55
CA CYS A 113 31.22 -48.91 -16.97
C CYS A 113 29.74 -48.42 -17.15
N VAL A 114 28.86 -48.72 -18.13
CA VAL A 114 28.78 -49.73 -19.22
C VAL A 114 27.96 -49.19 -20.42
N GLN A 115 28.52 -49.23 -21.64
CA GLN A 115 27.87 -49.68 -22.90
C GLN A 115 28.97 -49.74 -23.99
N MET A 116 29.32 -50.87 -24.63
CA MET A 116 28.55 -51.78 -25.52
C MET A 116 28.19 -51.07 -26.85
N VAL A 117 28.53 -51.56 -28.06
CA VAL A 117 28.98 -52.92 -28.50
C VAL A 117 30.10 -52.84 -29.57
N ILE A 118 31.20 -53.60 -29.37
CA ILE A 118 31.83 -54.64 -30.26
C ILE A 118 31.42 -54.57 -31.77
N ILE A 119 32.29 -54.67 -32.80
CA ILE A 119 33.20 -55.79 -33.17
C ILE A 119 34.45 -55.31 -33.96
N HIS A 120 35.55 -56.06 -33.79
CA HIS A 120 36.85 -56.01 -34.48
C HIS A 120 36.84 -55.91 -36.02
N TRP A 121 37.96 -55.44 -36.59
CA TRP A 121 38.89 -56.31 -37.35
C TRP A 121 40.35 -55.81 -37.26
N LYS A 122 41.33 -56.67 -37.59
CA LYS A 122 42.78 -56.35 -37.66
C LYS A 122 43.11 -55.91 -39.11
N GLY A 123 44.18 -55.16 -39.41
CA GLY A 123 45.26 -54.61 -38.60
C GLY A 123 46.42 -54.12 -39.51
N LEU A 124 47.67 -54.22 -39.02
CA LEU A 124 48.93 -53.83 -39.66
C LEU A 124 49.27 -52.32 -39.69
N ARG A 125 50.56 -52.04 -39.50
CA ARG A 125 51.17 -50.70 -39.37
C ARG A 125 51.87 -50.32 -40.67
N CYS A 126 51.97 -49.01 -40.95
CA CYS A 126 53.23 -48.41 -41.37
C CYS A 126 53.31 -46.96 -40.93
N VAL A 127 54.53 -46.46 -40.69
CA VAL A 127 54.80 -45.15 -40.11
C VAL A 127 55.61 -44.31 -41.09
N TYR A 128 55.17 -43.05 -41.28
CA TYR A 128 55.97 -42.02 -41.95
C TYR A 128 57.30 -41.81 -41.23
N TYR A 129 58.42 -41.74 -41.94
CA TYR A 129 59.43 -40.69 -41.70
C TYR A 129 60.23 -40.38 -42.96
N VAL A 130 60.98 -39.28 -42.93
CA VAL A 130 61.42 -38.51 -44.10
C VAL A 130 62.94 -38.56 -44.32
N ARG A 131 63.34 -38.61 -45.60
CA ARG A 131 64.66 -38.32 -46.20
C ARG A 131 65.91 -38.29 -45.31
N LEU A 132 66.92 -39.08 -45.70
CA LEU A 132 68.33 -38.70 -45.56
C LEU A 132 69.14 -39.13 -46.79
N LEU A 133 70.39 -38.67 -46.88
CA LEU A 133 71.09 -38.39 -48.14
C LEU A 133 71.45 -39.60 -49.02
N SER A 134 71.51 -39.31 -50.31
CA SER A 134 72.22 -40.06 -51.36
C SER A 134 73.73 -40.14 -51.15
N VAL A 135 74.36 -41.26 -51.56
CA VAL A 135 75.56 -41.36 -52.45
C VAL A 135 76.06 -42.81 -52.53
N LEU A 136 76.76 -43.16 -53.63
CA LEU A 136 77.51 -44.39 -53.96
C LEU A 136 76.78 -45.62 -54.56
N LEU A 137 77.45 -46.22 -55.57
CA LEU A 137 77.21 -47.52 -56.24
C LEU A 137 75.87 -47.65 -57.00
N VAL A 138 75.77 -47.76 -58.35
CA VAL A 138 76.64 -48.27 -59.44
C VAL A 138 76.84 -49.80 -59.41
N VAL A 139 76.66 -50.44 -60.58
CA VAL A 139 76.66 -51.92 -60.84
C VAL A 139 75.41 -52.62 -60.27
N GLN A 140 74.27 -52.67 -60.99
CA GLN A 140 74.06 -53.62 -62.10
C GLN A 140 72.87 -53.20 -62.98
N GLN A 141 73.06 -53.16 -64.31
CA GLN A 141 71.98 -52.91 -65.28
C GLN A 141 72.04 -53.93 -66.42
N LEU A 142 71.42 -55.09 -66.20
CA LEU A 142 71.00 -56.06 -67.19
C LEU A 142 69.57 -56.48 -66.80
N GLY A 143 68.60 -56.60 -67.71
CA GLY A 143 68.69 -56.47 -69.17
C GLY A 143 67.55 -57.23 -69.85
N SER A 144 66.31 -57.02 -69.39
CA SER A 144 65.17 -57.92 -69.64
C SER A 144 63.90 -57.16 -70.03
N ALA A 145 63.99 -56.35 -71.09
CA ALA A 145 62.83 -55.71 -71.70
C ALA A 145 62.30 -56.60 -72.85
N LEU A 146 61.14 -57.26 -72.66
CA LEU A 146 60.49 -58.02 -73.73
C LEU A 146 58.97 -58.18 -73.55
N HIS A 147 58.23 -57.08 -73.71
CA HIS A 147 56.79 -57.12 -74.01
C HIS A 147 56.52 -56.19 -75.19
N VAL A 148 56.04 -56.77 -76.28
CA VAL A 148 55.79 -56.08 -77.56
C VAL A 148 54.29 -55.80 -77.66
N HIS A 149 53.92 -54.53 -77.79
CA HIS A 149 52.61 -54.14 -78.32
C HIS A 149 52.71 -54.00 -79.84
N TRP A 150 51.62 -54.35 -80.52
CA TRP A 150 51.48 -54.24 -81.97
C TRP A 150 50.72 -52.97 -82.33
N GLU A 151 51.15 -52.30 -83.39
CA GLU A 151 50.47 -51.16 -84.00
C GLU A 151 50.11 -51.49 -85.46
N ALA A 152 49.03 -50.91 -85.98
CA ALA A 152 48.57 -51.12 -87.35
C ALA A 152 49.05 -49.99 -88.27
N ALA A 153 49.53 -50.34 -89.47
CA ALA A 153 50.12 -49.40 -90.42
C ALA A 153 49.60 -49.61 -91.85
N LEU A 154 49.68 -48.53 -92.63
CA LEU A 154 49.18 -48.37 -93.99
C LEU A 154 50.38 -48.40 -94.95
N CYS A 155 50.66 -49.57 -95.53
CA CYS A 155 51.78 -49.79 -96.44
C CYS A 155 51.37 -49.58 -97.91
N GLN A 156 52.14 -48.74 -98.61
CA GLN A 156 52.01 -48.53 -100.05
C GLN A 156 52.87 -49.52 -100.85
N MET A 157 52.63 -49.60 -102.16
CA MET A 157 53.28 -50.56 -103.08
C MET A 157 54.81 -50.38 -103.21
N ASP A 158 55.38 -49.29 -102.68
CA ASP A 158 56.82 -49.02 -102.63
C ASP A 158 57.52 -49.56 -101.37
N GLY A 159 56.76 -50.15 -100.44
CA GLY A 159 57.27 -50.65 -99.16
C GLY A 159 57.35 -49.60 -98.05
N THR A 160 56.93 -48.35 -98.29
CA THR A 160 56.79 -47.35 -97.23
C THR A 160 55.47 -47.56 -96.48
N CYS A 161 55.56 -47.62 -95.14
CA CYS A 161 54.41 -47.76 -94.25
C CYS A 161 54.19 -46.47 -93.48
N SER A 162 53.02 -45.86 -93.67
CA SER A 162 52.55 -44.71 -92.90
C SER A 162 51.66 -45.20 -91.75
N SER A 163 51.69 -44.56 -90.58
CA SER A 163 50.78 -44.91 -89.49
C SER A 163 49.35 -44.50 -89.81
N CYS A 164 48.36 -45.27 -89.35
CA CYS A 164 46.96 -44.85 -89.42
C CYS A 164 46.76 -43.50 -88.72
N LYS A 165 45.76 -42.71 -89.16
CA LYS A 165 45.30 -41.50 -88.46
C LYS A 165 45.11 -41.83 -86.97
N THR A 166 45.68 -41.02 -86.06
CA THR A 166 45.82 -41.37 -84.62
C THR A 166 44.52 -41.61 -83.86
N THR A 167 43.38 -41.22 -84.42
CA THR A 167 42.03 -41.52 -83.90
C THR A 167 41.52 -42.93 -84.24
N CYS A 168 42.24 -43.68 -85.08
CA CYS A 168 41.75 -44.87 -85.76
C CYS A 168 42.58 -46.11 -85.43
N LYS A 169 41.90 -47.13 -84.88
CA LYS A 169 42.49 -48.39 -84.40
C LYS A 169 42.85 -49.35 -85.53
N THR A 170 42.11 -49.29 -86.64
CA THR A 170 42.51 -49.84 -87.94
C THR A 170 42.08 -48.89 -89.04
N CYS A 171 42.88 -48.78 -90.10
CA CYS A 171 42.57 -48.05 -91.30
C CYS A 171 42.65 -48.96 -92.54
N ASP A 172 41.98 -48.55 -93.61
CA ASP A 172 42.05 -49.19 -94.92
C ASP A 172 43.42 -48.95 -95.56
N SER A 173 44.02 -50.01 -96.10
CA SER A 173 45.37 -49.98 -96.65
C SER A 173 45.50 -49.26 -98.00
N THR A 174 44.38 -48.90 -98.64
CA THR A 174 44.37 -48.26 -99.97
C THR A 174 44.06 -46.77 -99.92
N ASN A 175 43.20 -46.30 -99.00
CA ASN A 175 42.80 -44.89 -98.92
C ASN A 175 43.04 -44.22 -97.55
N GLY A 176 43.39 -44.98 -96.51
CA GLY A 176 43.63 -44.45 -95.16
C GLY A 176 42.38 -43.97 -94.42
N ASP A 177 41.19 -44.37 -94.86
CA ASP A 177 39.96 -44.22 -94.08
C ASP A 177 39.92 -45.21 -92.92
N CYS A 178 39.19 -44.86 -91.88
CA CYS A 178 39.20 -45.58 -90.62
C CYS A 178 38.17 -46.70 -90.63
N LEU A 179 38.63 -47.95 -90.50
CA LEU A 179 37.79 -49.16 -90.47
C LEU A 179 37.31 -49.48 -89.06
N THR A 180 38.13 -49.21 -88.03
CA THR A 180 37.72 -49.23 -86.63
C THR A 180 38.36 -48.07 -85.87
N CYS A 181 37.66 -47.54 -84.86
CA CYS A 181 38.12 -46.42 -84.04
C CYS A 181 38.74 -46.89 -82.72
N TYR A 182 39.55 -46.03 -82.11
CA TYR A 182 39.79 -46.13 -80.67
C TYR A 182 38.53 -45.72 -79.89
N ASN A 183 38.55 -45.95 -78.56
CA ASN A 183 37.36 -45.97 -77.71
C ASN A 183 36.39 -44.78 -77.89
N ASN A 184 35.09 -45.06 -77.74
CA ASN A 184 33.96 -44.11 -77.70
C ASN A 184 33.66 -43.33 -79.01
N SER A 185 34.36 -43.64 -80.11
CA SER A 185 34.14 -43.04 -81.42
C SER A 185 33.65 -44.08 -82.45
N PHE A 186 32.93 -43.62 -83.48
CA PHE A 186 32.40 -44.45 -84.57
C PHE A 186 32.87 -43.96 -85.94
N VAL A 187 32.82 -44.85 -86.93
CA VAL A 187 33.18 -44.52 -88.31
C VAL A 187 31.99 -43.83 -88.98
N LEU A 188 32.19 -42.61 -89.46
CA LEU A 188 31.27 -41.87 -90.31
C LEU A 188 32.07 -41.31 -91.49
N ASN A 189 31.68 -41.68 -92.72
CA ASN A 189 32.32 -41.23 -93.96
C ASN A 189 33.86 -41.35 -93.94
N GLY A 190 34.38 -42.51 -93.53
CA GLY A 190 35.81 -42.80 -93.48
C GLY A 190 36.59 -42.16 -92.31
N LEU A 191 35.93 -41.35 -91.48
CA LEU A 191 36.55 -40.69 -90.33
C LEU A 191 35.99 -41.23 -89.01
N CYS A 192 36.86 -41.35 -88.00
CA CYS A 192 36.43 -41.63 -86.64
C CYS A 192 35.90 -40.35 -85.99
N VAL A 193 34.58 -40.31 -85.75
CA VAL A 193 33.88 -39.22 -85.08
C VAL A 193 33.46 -39.63 -83.68
N SER A 194 33.73 -38.75 -82.72
CA SER A 194 33.29 -38.89 -81.33
C SER A 194 31.89 -38.31 -81.15
N CYS A 195 31.13 -38.79 -80.17
CA CYS A 195 29.86 -38.14 -79.83
C CYS A 195 30.07 -36.70 -79.34
N PRO A 196 29.23 -35.74 -79.77
CA PRO A 196 29.26 -34.38 -79.24
C PRO A 196 28.83 -34.37 -77.77
N ALA A 197 29.16 -33.29 -77.07
CA ALA A 197 28.70 -33.07 -75.70
C ALA A 197 27.16 -33.09 -75.62
N GLY A 198 26.60 -33.64 -74.54
CA GLY A 198 25.17 -33.93 -74.42
C GLY A 198 24.71 -35.27 -75.02
N GLN A 199 25.61 -35.99 -75.69
CA GLN A 199 25.36 -37.35 -76.18
C GLN A 199 26.45 -38.32 -75.69
N TYR A 200 26.09 -39.61 -75.55
CA TYR A 200 27.02 -40.68 -75.20
C TYR A 200 27.05 -41.75 -76.29
N PHE A 201 28.20 -42.43 -76.42
CA PHE A 201 28.37 -43.50 -77.38
C PHE A 201 27.64 -44.78 -76.94
N ASN A 202 26.57 -45.13 -77.67
CA ASN A 202 25.81 -46.36 -77.47
C ASN A 202 26.03 -47.32 -78.64
N SER A 203 27.00 -48.24 -78.48
CA SER A 203 27.30 -49.39 -79.33
C SER A 203 27.74 -49.11 -80.78
N LYS A 204 27.01 -48.28 -81.54
CA LYS A 204 27.35 -47.78 -82.89
C LYS A 204 26.84 -46.35 -83.17
N THR A 205 26.00 -45.76 -82.33
CA THR A 205 25.40 -44.43 -82.54
C THR A 205 25.51 -43.58 -81.27
N CYS A 206 25.37 -42.27 -81.43
CA CYS A 206 25.25 -41.36 -80.29
C CYS A 206 23.79 -41.29 -79.83
N SER A 207 23.57 -41.38 -78.52
CA SER A 207 22.27 -41.21 -77.87
C SER A 207 22.33 -40.00 -76.93
N SER A 208 21.29 -39.16 -76.90
CA SER A 208 21.23 -38.03 -75.97
C SER A 208 21.25 -38.50 -74.51
N CYS A 209 21.89 -37.73 -73.64
CA CYS A 209 21.85 -38.01 -72.21
C CYS A 209 20.45 -37.78 -71.63
N PRO A 210 19.95 -38.67 -70.75
CA PRO A 210 18.69 -38.47 -70.04
C PRO A 210 18.79 -37.31 -69.03
N ASP A 211 17.63 -36.81 -68.60
CA ASP A 211 17.54 -35.70 -67.65
C ASP A 211 18.35 -35.95 -66.37
N ASN A 212 18.91 -34.87 -65.84
CA ASN A 212 19.80 -34.85 -64.67
C ASN A 212 21.15 -35.58 -64.89
N THR A 213 21.53 -35.80 -66.15
CA THR A 213 22.86 -36.29 -66.54
C THR A 213 23.46 -35.47 -67.69
N TYR A 214 24.79 -35.44 -67.78
CA TYR A 214 25.54 -34.71 -68.81
C TYR A 214 26.67 -35.57 -69.39
N SER A 215 27.15 -35.23 -70.58
CA SER A 215 28.37 -35.80 -71.15
C SER A 215 29.24 -34.73 -71.79
N LEU A 216 30.54 -34.82 -71.50
CA LEU A 216 31.56 -34.14 -72.28
C LEU A 216 31.77 -34.89 -73.62
N GLN A 217 32.38 -34.22 -74.59
CA GLN A 217 32.70 -34.80 -75.89
C GLN A 217 33.50 -36.12 -75.74
N ASN A 218 33.20 -37.11 -76.59
CA ASN A 218 33.82 -38.45 -76.59
C ASN A 218 33.54 -39.32 -75.34
N SER A 219 32.46 -39.08 -74.59
CA SER A 219 32.04 -39.97 -73.51
C SER A 219 31.26 -41.20 -73.99
N SER A 220 31.45 -42.34 -73.32
CA SER A 220 30.63 -43.56 -73.46
C SER A 220 29.52 -43.66 -72.40
N THR A 221 29.47 -42.75 -71.44
CA THR A 221 28.43 -42.70 -70.39
C THR A 221 28.00 -41.26 -70.11
N CYS A 222 26.79 -41.09 -69.59
CA CYS A 222 26.34 -39.84 -69.02
C CYS A 222 26.66 -39.81 -67.51
N THR A 223 27.16 -38.67 -67.03
CA THR A 223 27.52 -38.42 -65.63
C THR A 223 26.38 -37.71 -64.93
N ASN A 224 26.00 -38.14 -63.72
CA ASN A 224 24.94 -37.47 -62.94
C ASN A 224 25.36 -36.04 -62.53
N CYS A 225 24.41 -35.09 -62.60
CA CYS A 225 24.58 -33.74 -62.06
C CYS A 225 24.92 -33.83 -60.55
N SER A 226 26.16 -33.49 -60.17
CA SER A 226 26.70 -33.88 -58.85
C SER A 226 26.29 -32.95 -57.69
N SER A 227 25.65 -31.81 -57.98
CA SER A 227 25.34 -30.77 -56.98
C SER A 227 24.01 -30.03 -57.21
N CYS A 228 23.24 -30.42 -58.22
CA CYS A 228 22.05 -29.72 -58.71
C CYS A 228 20.80 -30.62 -58.64
N VAL A 229 19.64 -30.06 -58.99
CA VAL A 229 18.47 -30.85 -59.42
C VAL A 229 18.60 -31.15 -60.92
N THR A 230 18.71 -30.11 -61.75
CA THR A 230 19.01 -30.22 -63.19
C THR A 230 20.34 -29.56 -63.54
N CYS A 231 21.03 -30.06 -64.57
CA CYS A 231 22.20 -29.42 -65.17
C CYS A 231 22.13 -29.47 -66.70
N ASP A 232 22.90 -28.60 -67.35
CA ASP A 232 23.11 -28.59 -68.81
C ASP A 232 23.81 -29.89 -69.25
N GLN A 233 23.18 -30.59 -70.19
CA GLN A 233 23.60 -31.90 -70.69
C GLN A 233 24.99 -31.88 -71.34
N THR A 234 25.49 -30.73 -71.79
CA THR A 234 26.77 -30.59 -72.51
C THR A 234 27.98 -30.37 -71.61
N ASN A 235 27.80 -29.76 -70.44
CA ASN A 235 28.90 -29.25 -69.62
C ASN A 235 28.74 -29.48 -68.11
N GLY A 236 27.57 -29.96 -67.66
CA GLY A 236 27.29 -30.26 -66.25
C GLY A 236 27.01 -29.04 -65.37
N HIS A 237 26.90 -27.84 -65.95
CA HIS A 237 26.56 -26.60 -65.24
C HIS A 237 25.13 -26.64 -64.68
N CYS A 238 24.96 -26.35 -63.39
CA CYS A 238 23.64 -26.41 -62.75
C CYS A 238 22.66 -25.41 -63.38
N THR A 239 21.49 -25.90 -63.80
CA THR A 239 20.39 -25.09 -64.35
C THR A 239 19.24 -24.93 -63.36
N SER A 240 19.11 -25.85 -62.39
CA SER A 240 18.30 -25.66 -61.19
C SER A 240 18.89 -26.39 -59.99
N CYS A 241 18.69 -25.80 -58.82
CA CYS A 241 19.09 -26.30 -57.51
C CYS A 241 17.86 -26.73 -56.70
N LYS A 242 18.08 -27.23 -55.48
CA LYS A 242 16.97 -27.58 -54.58
C LYS A 242 16.33 -26.31 -54.02
N ASN A 243 15.05 -26.37 -53.64
CA ASN A 243 14.40 -25.24 -52.94
C ASN A 243 15.23 -24.86 -51.71
N GLY A 244 15.40 -23.54 -51.50
CA GLY A 244 16.36 -22.98 -50.55
C GLY A 244 17.75 -22.69 -51.11
N GLN A 245 18.01 -23.05 -52.37
CA GLN A 245 19.26 -22.74 -53.07
C GLN A 245 19.02 -21.90 -54.32
N PHE A 246 20.10 -21.31 -54.82
CA PHE A 246 20.16 -20.58 -56.08
C PHE A 246 21.37 -21.01 -56.91
N VAL A 247 21.32 -20.75 -58.22
CA VAL A 247 22.45 -20.93 -59.14
C VAL A 247 23.30 -19.66 -59.11
N ASP A 248 24.54 -19.74 -58.60
CA ASP A 248 25.51 -18.64 -58.72
C ASP A 248 26.04 -18.52 -60.16
N ASN A 249 26.65 -17.39 -60.47
CA ASN A 249 27.35 -17.05 -61.72
C ASN A 249 28.42 -18.10 -62.15
N LYS A 250 28.83 -19.00 -61.26
CA LYS A 250 29.69 -20.17 -61.55
C LYS A 250 28.90 -21.47 -61.79
N TYR A 251 27.63 -21.35 -62.14
CA TYR A 251 26.67 -22.44 -62.39
C TYR A 251 26.69 -23.54 -61.31
N SER A 252 26.76 -23.10 -60.05
CA SER A 252 26.93 -23.95 -58.87
C SER A 252 25.88 -23.60 -57.83
N CYS A 253 25.35 -24.60 -57.13
CA CYS A 253 24.28 -24.42 -56.16
C CYS A 253 24.78 -23.93 -54.81
N TYR A 254 24.29 -22.77 -54.37
CA TYR A 254 24.56 -22.19 -53.06
C TYR A 254 23.27 -21.99 -52.26
N ASN A 255 23.35 -22.14 -50.94
CA ASN A 255 22.21 -21.89 -50.05
C ASN A 255 21.88 -20.39 -50.03
N CYS A 256 20.59 -20.07 -50.12
CA CYS A 256 20.10 -18.72 -49.85
C CYS A 256 20.40 -18.31 -48.41
N VAL A 257 20.74 -17.05 -48.20
CA VAL A 257 21.05 -16.50 -46.86
C VAL A 257 19.77 -16.38 -46.03
N ALA A 258 19.92 -16.39 -44.71
CA ALA A 258 18.79 -16.11 -43.80
C ALA A 258 18.10 -14.78 -44.18
N GLY A 259 16.78 -14.76 -44.06
CA GLY A 259 15.91 -13.68 -44.56
C GLY A 259 15.53 -13.82 -46.03
N THR A 260 16.05 -14.81 -46.75
CA THR A 260 15.70 -15.08 -48.16
C THR A 260 15.33 -16.55 -48.35
N TYR A 261 14.48 -16.85 -49.33
CA TYR A 261 14.12 -18.21 -49.71
C TYR A 261 14.47 -18.50 -51.17
N GLY A 262 14.87 -19.73 -51.46
CA GLY A 262 15.31 -20.15 -52.80
C GLY A 262 14.24 -20.91 -53.57
N ASP A 263 13.97 -20.50 -54.81
CA ASP A 263 13.12 -21.25 -55.76
C ASP A 263 13.88 -22.30 -56.59
N GLY A 264 15.15 -22.52 -56.26
CA GLY A 264 16.07 -23.38 -57.01
C GLY A 264 16.86 -22.65 -58.08
N ILE A 265 16.46 -21.43 -58.47
CA ILE A 265 17.16 -20.61 -59.48
C ILE A 265 17.74 -19.35 -58.82
N LYS A 266 16.94 -18.65 -57.99
CA LYS A 266 17.27 -17.38 -57.34
C LYS A 266 16.83 -17.37 -55.87
N CYS A 267 17.43 -16.48 -55.08
CA CYS A 267 16.93 -16.14 -53.76
C CYS A 267 15.96 -14.96 -53.84
N THR A 268 14.78 -15.11 -53.24
CA THR A 268 13.76 -14.05 -53.11
C THR A 268 13.71 -13.61 -51.64
N PRO A 269 13.71 -12.31 -51.32
CA PRO A 269 13.67 -11.83 -49.93
C PRO A 269 12.30 -12.10 -49.29
N CYS A 270 12.30 -12.47 -48.02
CA CYS A 270 11.08 -12.56 -47.23
C CYS A 270 10.39 -11.19 -47.16
N GLN A 271 9.09 -11.18 -47.39
CA GLN A 271 8.27 -9.96 -47.34
C GLN A 271 7.86 -9.65 -45.90
N THR A 272 7.31 -8.46 -45.68
CA THR A 272 6.71 -8.09 -44.39
C THR A 272 5.66 -9.13 -43.94
N GLY A 273 5.52 -9.33 -42.64
CA GLY A 273 4.74 -10.45 -42.09
C GLY A 273 5.44 -11.81 -42.09
N THR A 274 6.63 -11.91 -42.71
CA THR A 274 7.40 -13.17 -42.80
C THR A 274 8.88 -13.00 -42.45
N TYR A 275 9.55 -14.12 -42.19
CA TYR A 275 10.98 -14.19 -41.88
C TYR A 275 11.61 -15.53 -42.32
N SER A 276 12.95 -15.59 -42.33
CA SER A 276 13.72 -16.83 -42.46
C SER A 276 14.94 -16.77 -41.52
N SER A 277 14.98 -17.63 -40.51
CA SER A 277 16.06 -17.62 -39.49
C SER A 277 17.28 -18.47 -39.85
N VAL A 278 17.24 -19.22 -40.95
CA VAL A 278 18.27 -20.18 -41.35
C VAL A 278 18.66 -20.00 -42.82
N SER A 279 19.93 -20.26 -43.16
CA SER A 279 20.34 -20.37 -44.55
C SER A 279 19.79 -21.66 -45.16
N GLY A 280 19.41 -21.62 -46.44
CA GLY A 280 18.78 -22.76 -47.12
C GLY A 280 17.26 -22.85 -46.96
N SER A 281 16.57 -21.80 -46.52
CA SER A 281 15.09 -21.79 -46.40
C SER A 281 14.40 -22.00 -47.76
N ALA A 282 13.60 -23.06 -47.88
CA ALA A 282 12.74 -23.29 -49.05
C ALA A 282 11.53 -22.34 -49.13
N SER A 283 11.15 -21.72 -48.02
CA SER A 283 10.09 -20.72 -47.90
C SER A 283 10.32 -19.84 -46.68
N CYS A 284 9.62 -18.70 -46.61
CA CYS A 284 9.58 -17.85 -45.42
C CYS A 284 8.49 -18.32 -44.46
N MET A 285 8.75 -18.24 -43.17
CA MET A 285 7.77 -18.49 -42.09
C MET A 285 7.00 -17.21 -41.81
N SER A 286 5.69 -17.30 -41.54
CA SER A 286 4.92 -16.16 -41.04
C SER A 286 5.26 -15.83 -39.58
N CYS A 287 5.12 -14.56 -39.21
CA CYS A 287 5.24 -14.16 -37.82
C CYS A 287 4.13 -14.79 -36.96
N LEU A 288 4.51 -15.32 -35.81
CA LEU A 288 3.59 -15.93 -34.84
C LEU A 288 2.79 -14.85 -34.09
N TYR A 289 1.72 -15.28 -33.42
CA TYR A 289 0.86 -14.41 -32.61
C TYR A 289 1.66 -13.49 -31.67
N LYS A 290 1.29 -12.21 -31.64
CA LYS A 290 2.01 -11.10 -30.96
C LYS A 290 3.42 -10.77 -31.50
N SER A 291 3.79 -11.21 -32.69
CA SER A 291 5.03 -10.79 -33.36
C SER A 291 4.80 -10.26 -34.78
N TYR A 292 5.71 -9.42 -35.28
CA TYR A 292 5.62 -8.78 -36.59
C TYR A 292 6.98 -8.61 -37.29
N SER A 293 6.97 -8.37 -38.60
CA SER A 293 8.14 -8.15 -39.44
C SER A 293 7.82 -7.03 -40.43
N ASN A 294 8.33 -5.83 -40.18
CA ASN A 294 8.08 -4.61 -40.96
C ASN A 294 9.21 -4.22 -41.93
N THR A 295 10.19 -5.11 -42.09
CA THR A 295 11.27 -5.00 -43.08
C THR A 295 11.26 -6.22 -43.99
N THR A 296 11.64 -6.02 -45.26
CA THR A 296 12.00 -7.14 -46.13
C THR A 296 13.31 -7.78 -45.68
N SER A 297 13.51 -9.05 -45.99
CA SER A 297 14.70 -9.84 -45.63
C SER A 297 14.88 -10.10 -44.12
N SER A 298 13.82 -10.03 -43.32
CA SER A 298 13.89 -10.27 -41.87
C SER A 298 14.32 -11.69 -41.52
N ILE A 299 15.24 -11.82 -40.56
CA ILE A 299 15.70 -13.10 -40.00
C ILE A 299 14.91 -13.57 -38.77
N SER A 300 14.06 -12.71 -38.23
CA SER A 300 13.26 -12.90 -37.02
C SER A 300 12.11 -11.89 -36.99
N CYS A 301 11.04 -12.20 -36.27
CA CYS A 301 9.97 -11.24 -35.98
C CYS A 301 10.23 -10.50 -34.67
N THR A 302 9.79 -9.24 -34.59
CA THR A 302 9.82 -8.38 -33.40
C THR A 302 8.54 -8.57 -32.58
N GLU A 303 8.59 -8.51 -31.25
CA GLU A 303 7.38 -8.52 -30.43
C GLU A 303 6.56 -7.23 -30.60
N CYS A 304 5.23 -7.37 -30.66
CA CYS A 304 4.31 -6.24 -30.68
C CYS A 304 4.26 -5.51 -29.32
N ASN A 305 3.69 -4.31 -29.29
CA ASN A 305 3.50 -3.54 -28.05
C ASN A 305 2.76 -4.39 -26.99
N TYR A 306 3.33 -4.42 -25.78
CA TYR A 306 2.90 -5.25 -24.66
C TYR A 306 1.40 -5.11 -24.34
N TYR A 307 0.85 -3.90 -24.41
CA TYR A 307 -0.55 -3.59 -24.08
C TYR A 307 -1.57 -4.05 -25.12
N CYS A 308 -1.10 -4.69 -26.20
CA CYS A 308 -1.94 -5.15 -27.30
C CYS A 308 -2.31 -6.62 -27.09
N THR A 309 -3.59 -6.93 -27.26
CA THR A 309 -4.11 -8.29 -27.22
C THR A 309 -3.70 -9.04 -28.48
N SER A 310 -3.85 -8.39 -29.64
CA SER A 310 -3.34 -8.84 -30.94
C SER A 310 -2.86 -7.67 -31.80
N CYS A 311 -2.07 -7.97 -32.83
CA CYS A 311 -1.45 -7.01 -33.74
C CYS A 311 -1.38 -7.55 -35.17
N ASN A 312 -1.17 -6.66 -36.14
CA ASN A 312 -0.90 -6.97 -37.53
C ASN A 312 0.59 -7.40 -37.69
N GLY A 313 0.83 -8.56 -38.31
CA GLY A 313 2.16 -9.14 -38.48
C GLY A 313 3.10 -8.40 -39.45
N GLU A 314 2.59 -7.52 -40.30
CA GLU A 314 3.39 -6.75 -41.27
C GLU A 314 3.93 -5.44 -40.70
N ASN A 315 3.23 -4.82 -39.75
CA ASN A 315 3.58 -3.47 -39.27
C ASN A 315 3.56 -3.30 -37.73
N GLY A 316 3.13 -4.32 -36.98
CA GLY A 316 3.11 -4.30 -35.51
C GLY A 316 1.98 -3.45 -34.92
N PHE A 317 1.14 -2.84 -35.75
CA PHE A 317 -0.02 -2.05 -35.30
C PHE A 317 -1.03 -2.94 -34.57
N CYS A 318 -1.62 -2.39 -33.51
CA CYS A 318 -2.44 -3.16 -32.59
C CYS A 318 -3.90 -3.23 -33.04
N SER A 319 -4.40 -4.45 -33.24
CA SER A 319 -5.76 -4.71 -33.71
C SER A 319 -6.78 -4.63 -32.58
N THR A 320 -6.39 -5.02 -31.37
CA THR A 320 -7.19 -4.89 -30.15
C THR A 320 -6.29 -4.65 -28.94
N CYS A 321 -6.75 -3.84 -28.00
CA CYS A 321 -6.03 -3.54 -26.75
C CYS A 321 -6.42 -4.49 -25.61
N MET A 322 -5.58 -4.54 -24.58
CA MET A 322 -5.96 -5.11 -23.29
C MET A 322 -7.03 -4.26 -22.60
N ALA A 323 -7.75 -4.84 -21.64
CA ALA A 323 -8.57 -4.06 -20.72
C ALA A 323 -7.69 -3.00 -20.01
N GLY A 324 -8.25 -1.80 -19.81
CA GLY A 324 -7.53 -0.67 -19.23
C GLY A 324 -6.63 0.11 -20.21
N CYS A 325 -6.70 -0.20 -21.51
CA CYS A 325 -5.95 0.49 -22.56
C CYS A 325 -6.87 0.98 -23.68
N VAL A 326 -6.55 2.16 -24.24
CA VAL A 326 -7.20 2.73 -25.43
C VAL A 326 -6.31 2.60 -26.66
N LEU A 327 -6.90 2.52 -27.85
CA LEU A 327 -6.16 2.53 -29.12
C LEU A 327 -5.93 3.97 -29.57
N SER A 328 -4.67 4.41 -29.66
CA SER A 328 -4.30 5.75 -30.13
C SER A 328 -3.11 5.66 -31.07
N GLY A 329 -3.25 6.23 -32.27
CA GLY A 329 -2.21 6.18 -33.31
C GLY A 329 -1.75 4.76 -33.68
N ASN A 330 -2.67 3.80 -33.67
CA ASN A 330 -2.44 2.35 -33.87
C ASN A 330 -1.65 1.62 -32.75
N TYR A 331 -1.41 2.27 -31.61
CA TYR A 331 -0.79 1.66 -30.43
C TYR A 331 -1.76 1.66 -29.25
N CYS A 332 -1.65 0.65 -28.38
CA CYS A 332 -2.42 0.61 -27.14
C CYS A 332 -1.71 1.38 -26.03
N ILE A 333 -2.41 2.35 -25.44
CA ILE A 333 -1.92 3.20 -24.35
C ILE A 333 -2.73 2.89 -23.08
N PRO A 334 -2.09 2.56 -21.95
CA PRO A 334 -2.80 2.30 -20.69
C PRO A 334 -3.37 3.61 -20.12
N CYS A 335 -4.63 3.55 -19.69
CA CYS A 335 -5.23 4.63 -18.92
C CYS A 335 -4.45 4.85 -17.62
N GLN A 336 -4.15 6.11 -17.31
CA GLN A 336 -3.39 6.47 -16.11
C GLN A 336 -4.29 6.39 -14.88
N ALA A 337 -3.71 6.19 -13.71
CA ALA A 337 -4.45 6.18 -12.45
C ALA A 337 -5.29 7.48 -12.29
N GLY A 338 -6.53 7.34 -11.83
CA GLY A 338 -7.55 8.40 -11.89
C GLY A 338 -8.33 8.49 -13.20
N THR A 339 -8.06 7.63 -14.19
CA THR A 339 -8.85 7.47 -15.41
C THR A 339 -9.21 6.01 -15.67
N ALA A 340 -10.27 5.77 -16.45
CA ALA A 340 -10.71 4.43 -16.84
C ALA A 340 -11.06 4.37 -18.34
N THR A 341 -10.91 3.19 -18.96
CA THR A 341 -11.22 3.02 -20.39
C THR A 341 -12.72 3.08 -20.66
N ASN A 342 -13.17 4.15 -21.32
CA ASN A 342 -14.46 4.20 -21.99
C ASN A 342 -14.34 3.51 -23.36
N LYS A 343 -15.19 2.51 -23.60
CA LYS A 343 -15.16 1.69 -24.84
C LYS A 343 -15.92 2.33 -26.00
N ASP A 344 -16.90 3.18 -25.71
CA ASP A 344 -17.80 3.78 -26.70
C ASP A 344 -17.13 4.97 -27.39
N THR A 345 -16.31 5.71 -26.63
CA THR A 345 -15.47 6.82 -27.11
C THR A 345 -14.02 6.40 -27.44
N ASN A 346 -13.57 5.24 -26.93
CA ASN A 346 -12.15 4.83 -26.94
C ASN A 346 -11.23 5.89 -26.28
N THR A 347 -11.69 6.52 -25.20
CA THR A 347 -10.93 7.49 -24.38
C THR A 347 -10.69 6.98 -22.96
N CYS A 348 -9.69 7.55 -22.30
CA CYS A 348 -9.44 7.32 -20.87
C CYS A 348 -10.16 8.43 -20.09
N ASP A 349 -11.40 8.14 -19.70
CA ASP A 349 -12.29 9.09 -19.06
C ASP A 349 -11.90 9.26 -17.59
N VAL A 350 -12.10 10.47 -17.06
CA VAL A 350 -11.70 10.80 -15.69
C VAL A 350 -12.66 10.14 -14.70
N CYS A 351 -12.10 9.48 -13.68
CA CYS A 351 -12.92 8.91 -12.61
C CYS A 351 -13.54 10.02 -11.75
N PRO A 352 -14.87 10.03 -11.58
CA PRO A 352 -15.56 11.05 -10.79
C PRO A 352 -15.20 10.92 -9.31
N ALA A 353 -15.40 12.02 -8.57
CA ALA A 353 -15.27 12.02 -7.11
C ALA A 353 -16.12 10.92 -6.45
N GLY A 354 -15.63 10.33 -5.36
CA GLY A 354 -16.19 9.10 -4.77
C GLY A 354 -15.70 7.81 -5.44
N THR A 355 -14.92 7.91 -6.53
CA THR A 355 -14.26 6.77 -7.18
C THR A 355 -12.77 7.01 -7.42
N TYR A 356 -12.02 5.93 -7.54
CA TYR A 356 -10.59 5.93 -7.86
C TYR A 356 -10.27 4.90 -8.95
N SER A 357 -9.09 4.99 -9.58
CA SER A 357 -8.58 3.92 -10.42
C SER A 357 -7.07 3.80 -10.38
N HIS A 358 -6.57 2.58 -10.56
CA HIS A 358 -5.15 2.31 -10.77
C HIS A 358 -4.75 2.49 -12.24
N ASN A 359 -3.44 2.51 -12.51
CA ASN A 359 -2.92 2.44 -13.88
C ASN A 359 -3.46 1.17 -14.57
N GLN A 360 -3.81 1.31 -15.85
CA GLN A 360 -4.42 0.26 -16.66
C GLN A 360 -5.77 -0.26 -16.10
N SER A 361 -6.61 0.61 -15.52
CA SER A 361 -7.97 0.23 -15.13
C SER A 361 -8.99 0.40 -16.25
N ALA A 362 -9.87 -0.59 -16.40
CA ALA A 362 -11.04 -0.52 -17.27
C ALA A 362 -12.27 0.10 -16.58
N THR A 363 -12.22 0.32 -15.27
CA THR A 363 -13.34 0.81 -14.44
C THR A 363 -12.85 1.73 -13.33
N CYS A 364 -13.70 2.65 -12.89
CA CYS A 364 -13.50 3.38 -11.64
C CYS A 364 -14.11 2.56 -10.48
N PHE A 365 -13.38 2.42 -9.39
CA PHE A 365 -13.79 1.69 -8.20
C PHE A 365 -14.33 2.66 -7.16
N LEU A 366 -15.44 2.33 -6.51
CA LEU A 366 -16.00 3.14 -5.43
C LEU A 366 -15.08 3.13 -4.19
N CYS A 367 -15.01 4.26 -3.49
CA CYS A 367 -14.43 4.28 -2.15
C CYS A 367 -15.33 3.55 -1.14
N GLN A 368 -14.70 2.88 -0.17
CA GLN A 368 -15.39 2.23 0.95
C GLN A 368 -15.81 3.27 2.00
N ASP A 369 -16.78 2.90 2.84
CA ASP A 369 -17.28 3.77 3.91
C ASP A 369 -16.13 4.22 4.84
N GLY A 370 -16.14 5.51 5.21
CA GLY A 370 -15.05 6.16 5.95
C GLY A 370 -13.88 6.65 5.08
N TYR A 371 -13.96 6.48 3.75
CA TYR A 371 -12.99 7.00 2.78
C TYR A 371 -13.65 7.84 1.68
N TYR A 372 -12.88 8.76 1.11
CA TYR A 372 -13.32 9.66 0.04
C TYR A 372 -12.27 9.77 -1.08
N SER A 373 -12.67 10.33 -2.23
CA SER A 373 -11.75 10.69 -3.31
C SER A 373 -12.26 11.88 -4.09
N THR A 374 -11.35 12.79 -4.45
CA THR A 374 -11.63 13.82 -5.45
C THR A 374 -11.70 13.22 -6.85
N GLU A 375 -12.22 13.99 -7.81
CA GLU A 375 -12.09 13.68 -9.23
C GLU A 375 -10.63 13.34 -9.59
N LYS A 376 -10.45 12.37 -10.48
CA LYS A 376 -9.15 11.90 -10.99
C LYS A 376 -8.21 11.30 -9.93
N SER A 377 -8.73 10.81 -8.80
CA SER A 377 -7.87 10.19 -7.78
C SER A 377 -7.39 8.78 -8.15
N SER A 378 -6.15 8.47 -7.77
CA SER A 378 -5.54 7.13 -7.88
C SER A 378 -5.79 6.22 -6.67
N ILE A 379 -6.35 6.78 -5.60
CA ILE A 379 -6.53 6.17 -4.27
C ILE A 379 -7.70 6.83 -3.52
N CYS A 380 -8.31 6.13 -2.57
CA CYS A 380 -9.21 6.76 -1.60
C CYS A 380 -8.43 7.25 -0.37
N LEU A 381 -8.67 8.48 0.04
CA LEU A 381 -8.15 9.07 1.27
C LEU A 381 -9.08 8.71 2.44
N GLN A 382 -8.51 8.42 3.60
CA GLN A 382 -9.32 8.24 4.82
C GLN A 382 -9.90 9.60 5.25
N CYS A 383 -11.15 9.60 5.71
CA CYS A 383 -11.79 10.79 6.27
C CYS A 383 -11.19 11.20 7.63
N SER A 384 -11.51 12.40 8.10
CA SER A 384 -10.97 12.93 9.37
C SER A 384 -11.28 12.01 10.56
N VAL A 385 -10.30 11.86 11.46
CA VAL A 385 -10.42 11.01 12.66
C VAL A 385 -11.43 11.51 13.70
N SER A 386 -11.91 12.76 13.59
CA SER A 386 -13.03 13.28 14.39
C SER A 386 -14.41 12.88 13.85
N CYS A 387 -14.46 12.20 12.71
CA CYS A 387 -15.69 11.90 11.98
C CYS A 387 -15.97 10.40 11.98
N LEU A 388 -17.23 10.04 12.25
CA LEU A 388 -17.72 8.66 12.22
C LEU A 388 -18.09 8.24 10.79
N THR A 389 -18.69 9.15 10.03
CA THR A 389 -18.92 9.00 8.58
C THR A 389 -18.68 10.32 7.85
N CYS A 390 -18.47 10.22 6.55
CA CYS A 390 -18.17 11.34 5.66
C CYS A 390 -18.83 11.15 4.28
N ASN A 391 -18.84 12.21 3.49
CA ASN A 391 -19.22 12.17 2.09
C ASN A 391 -18.02 11.70 1.24
N ASN A 392 -18.20 10.63 0.47
CA ASN A 392 -17.15 10.00 -0.32
C ASN A 392 -16.61 10.87 -1.48
N THR A 393 -17.28 11.96 -1.86
CA THR A 393 -16.86 12.85 -2.97
C THR A 393 -15.90 13.97 -2.54
N ASN A 394 -15.96 14.42 -1.29
CA ASN A 394 -15.21 15.59 -0.82
C ASN A 394 -14.56 15.42 0.55
N GLY A 395 -14.91 14.36 1.31
CA GLY A 395 -14.35 14.08 2.64
C GLY A 395 -15.03 14.84 3.79
N ASN A 396 -15.90 15.81 3.48
CA ASN A 396 -16.72 16.53 4.45
C ASN A 396 -17.50 15.54 5.33
N CYS A 397 -17.58 15.84 6.62
CA CYS A 397 -18.14 14.90 7.58
C CYS A 397 -19.67 14.92 7.60
N THR A 398 -20.27 13.76 7.80
CA THR A 398 -21.73 13.57 7.80
C THR A 398 -22.26 13.11 9.15
N THR A 399 -21.42 12.42 9.94
CA THR A 399 -21.64 12.18 11.37
C THR A 399 -20.30 12.28 12.11
N CYS A 400 -20.32 12.74 13.35
CA CYS A 400 -19.13 12.88 14.19
C CYS A 400 -18.98 11.71 15.16
N ILE A 401 -17.77 11.49 15.67
CA ILE A 401 -17.57 10.54 16.78
C ILE A 401 -18.19 11.08 18.08
N SER A 402 -18.51 10.20 19.03
CA SER A 402 -19.08 10.60 20.33
C SER A 402 -18.28 11.70 21.02
N GLY A 403 -18.96 12.77 21.45
CA GLY A 403 -18.35 13.95 22.05
C GLY A 403 -17.97 15.06 21.06
N TYR A 404 -18.07 14.81 19.76
CA TYR A 404 -17.85 15.80 18.71
C TYR A 404 -19.18 16.17 18.05
N GLY A 405 -19.27 17.39 17.54
CA GLY A 405 -20.41 17.90 16.78
C GLY A 405 -19.97 18.58 15.49
N LEU A 406 -20.86 18.54 14.51
CA LEU A 406 -20.67 19.06 13.16
C LEU A 406 -20.97 20.56 13.11
N ASP A 407 -20.09 21.33 12.49
CA ASP A 407 -20.28 22.77 12.29
C ASP A 407 -21.04 23.08 10.98
N GLU A 408 -20.99 24.34 10.50
CA GLU A 408 -21.59 24.75 9.22
C GLU A 408 -20.65 24.55 8.00
N LEU A 409 -19.39 24.17 8.21
CA LEU A 409 -18.41 23.81 7.18
C LEU A 409 -18.31 22.29 6.95
N PHE A 410 -19.05 21.51 7.74
CA PHE A 410 -19.04 20.05 7.81
C PHE A 410 -17.75 19.45 8.41
N ASP A 411 -17.10 20.20 9.31
CA ASP A 411 -16.01 19.71 10.15
C ASP A 411 -16.55 19.28 11.53
N CYS A 412 -15.98 18.21 12.09
CA CYS A 412 -16.33 17.70 13.41
C CYS A 412 -15.36 18.25 14.48
N HIS A 413 -15.89 19.07 15.38
CA HIS A 413 -15.15 19.66 16.50
C HIS A 413 -15.62 19.09 17.85
N ILE A 414 -14.72 19.01 18.83
CA ILE A 414 -15.05 18.57 20.19
C ILE A 414 -16.06 19.56 20.81
N CYS A 415 -17.13 19.07 21.41
CA CYS A 415 -18.14 19.95 21.99
C CYS A 415 -17.58 20.65 23.25
N PRO A 416 -17.56 21.99 23.29
CA PRO A 416 -16.99 22.74 24.40
C PRO A 416 -17.86 22.65 25.66
N VAL A 417 -17.33 23.13 26.79
CA VAL A 417 -18.07 23.27 28.06
C VAL A 417 -19.39 24.04 27.88
N ASN A 418 -20.39 23.77 28.73
CA ASN A 418 -21.79 24.19 28.55
C ASN A 418 -22.47 23.63 27.27
N THR A 419 -21.83 22.72 26.52
CA THR A 419 -22.49 21.99 25.42
C THR A 419 -22.33 20.48 25.55
N TYR A 420 -23.17 19.74 24.83
CA TYR A 420 -23.08 18.29 24.67
C TYR A 420 -23.26 17.91 23.20
N ALA A 421 -22.60 16.82 22.79
CA ALA A 421 -22.77 16.23 21.46
C ALA A 421 -24.14 15.53 21.38
N ASN A 422 -25.10 16.16 20.71
CA ASN A 422 -26.45 15.62 20.55
C ASN A 422 -26.53 14.67 19.34
N SER A 423 -26.70 13.38 19.60
CA SER A 423 -26.78 12.34 18.55
C SER A 423 -28.01 12.43 17.64
N ALA A 424 -29.05 13.21 18.01
CA ALA A 424 -30.24 13.39 17.18
C ALA A 424 -30.05 14.40 16.03
N ASN A 425 -29.09 15.32 16.15
CA ASN A 425 -28.76 16.32 15.12
C ASN A 425 -27.26 16.36 14.74
N ASN A 426 -26.43 15.56 15.40
CA ASN A 426 -24.97 15.52 15.28
C ASN A 426 -24.26 16.87 15.50
N LYS A 427 -24.88 17.82 16.24
CA LYS A 427 -24.28 19.12 16.57
C LYS A 427 -24.03 19.24 18.08
N CYS A 428 -23.12 20.16 18.45
CA CYS A 428 -22.94 20.55 19.84
C CYS A 428 -24.09 21.46 20.27
N GLN A 429 -24.94 20.96 21.17
CA GLN A 429 -26.10 21.69 21.68
C GLN A 429 -25.80 22.22 23.08
N GLN A 430 -26.22 23.45 23.39
CA GLN A 430 -26.08 24.00 24.73
C GLN A 430 -26.92 23.23 25.77
N CYS A 431 -26.41 23.16 27.00
CA CYS A 431 -27.17 22.70 28.15
C CYS A 431 -28.38 23.62 28.37
N GLY A 432 -29.56 23.03 28.56
CA GLY A 432 -30.79 23.77 28.87
C GLY A 432 -30.86 24.20 30.33
N ASP A 433 -31.90 24.97 30.66
CA ASP A 433 -32.12 25.45 32.03
C ASP A 433 -32.07 24.31 33.05
N LYS A 434 -31.47 24.61 34.21
CA LYS A 434 -31.22 23.66 35.30
C LYS A 434 -30.31 22.46 34.93
N THR A 435 -29.50 22.58 33.86
CA THR A 435 -28.44 21.63 33.52
C THR A 435 -27.10 22.31 33.23
N TYR A 436 -25.99 21.58 33.37
CA TYR A 436 -24.62 22.10 33.21
C TYR A 436 -23.64 21.04 32.68
N GLN A 437 -22.52 21.49 32.11
CA GLN A 437 -21.44 20.60 31.67
C GLN A 437 -20.05 21.26 31.81
N PRO A 438 -19.21 20.82 32.78
CA PRO A 438 -17.89 21.42 33.02
C PRO A 438 -16.78 20.88 32.12
N ASN A 439 -16.99 19.78 31.41
CA ASN A 439 -15.97 19.11 30.60
C ASN A 439 -16.31 19.15 29.11
N GLU A 440 -15.29 19.27 28.27
CA GLU A 440 -15.44 19.12 26.82
C GLU A 440 -15.70 17.65 26.44
N GLY A 441 -16.25 17.43 25.24
CA GLY A 441 -16.38 16.10 24.65
C GLY A 441 -17.51 15.23 25.21
N GLN A 442 -18.48 15.82 25.91
CA GLN A 442 -19.52 15.08 26.63
C GLN A 442 -20.80 14.90 25.78
N THR A 443 -21.57 13.86 26.08
CA THR A 443 -22.79 13.46 25.32
C THR A 443 -24.10 13.76 26.04
N PHE A 444 -24.04 14.35 27.23
CA PHE A 444 -25.18 14.78 28.04
C PHE A 444 -24.79 15.97 28.93
N CYS A 445 -25.78 16.64 29.52
CA CYS A 445 -25.57 17.64 30.58
C CYS A 445 -26.00 17.06 31.94
N ASN A 446 -25.29 17.43 33.00
CA ASN A 446 -25.64 17.06 34.37
C ASN A 446 -26.76 17.98 34.87
N SER A 447 -27.69 17.48 35.69
CA SER A 447 -28.68 18.33 36.37
C SER A 447 -28.00 19.19 37.45
N CYS A 448 -28.44 20.44 37.62
CA CYS A 448 -28.08 21.26 38.77
C CYS A 448 -28.47 20.58 40.10
N ASP A 449 -27.88 21.02 41.22
CA ASP A 449 -28.29 20.61 42.56
C ASP A 449 -29.77 20.98 42.81
N ILE A 450 -30.52 20.08 43.46
CA ILE A 450 -31.98 20.20 43.65
C ILE A 450 -32.40 21.39 44.53
N ASN A 451 -31.48 21.92 45.35
CA ASN A 451 -31.72 23.09 46.19
C ASN A 451 -31.61 24.42 45.43
N CYS A 452 -31.20 24.35 44.16
CA CYS A 452 -30.88 25.49 43.32
C CYS A 452 -31.94 25.71 42.25
N GLU A 453 -32.42 26.95 42.17
CA GLU A 453 -33.38 27.38 41.17
C GLU A 453 -32.71 27.55 39.81
N THR A 454 -31.50 28.13 39.79
CA THR A 454 -30.62 28.20 38.62
C THR A 454 -29.17 27.88 39.00
N CYS A 455 -28.40 27.29 38.09
CA CYS A 455 -26.95 27.09 38.25
C CYS A 455 -26.19 27.46 36.98
N GLY A 456 -24.90 27.78 37.13
CA GLY A 456 -24.02 28.16 36.03
C GLY A 456 -23.75 26.97 35.12
N SER A 457 -24.18 27.07 33.87
CA SER A 457 -24.23 25.95 32.91
C SER A 457 -22.87 25.38 32.50
N VAL A 458 -21.76 26.00 32.89
CA VAL A 458 -20.42 25.39 32.88
C VAL A 458 -20.12 24.68 34.21
N SER A 459 -20.17 25.40 35.33
CA SER A 459 -19.58 24.95 36.60
C SER A 459 -20.50 24.12 37.49
N GLY A 460 -21.81 24.11 37.24
CA GLY A 460 -22.82 23.50 38.11
C GLY A 460 -23.08 24.25 39.42
N LYS A 461 -22.30 25.30 39.69
CA LYS A 461 -22.45 26.15 40.89
C LYS A 461 -23.73 26.97 40.79
N CYS A 462 -24.47 27.00 41.88
CA CYS A 462 -25.76 27.66 41.95
C CYS A 462 -25.62 29.18 41.81
N LEU A 463 -26.53 29.77 41.03
CA LEU A 463 -26.63 31.20 40.80
C LEU A 463 -27.83 31.79 41.55
N THR A 464 -28.93 31.04 41.63
CA THR A 464 -30.04 31.32 42.54
C THR A 464 -30.49 30.08 43.30
N CYS A 465 -30.89 30.27 44.54
CA CYS A 465 -31.46 29.26 45.42
C CYS A 465 -32.98 29.34 45.45
N TYR A 466 -33.65 28.22 45.70
CA TYR A 466 -35.06 28.28 46.11
C TYR A 466 -35.18 28.94 47.50
N ALA A 467 -36.37 29.48 47.78
CA ALA A 467 -36.73 29.96 49.11
C ALA A 467 -36.47 28.89 50.20
N GLY A 468 -36.02 29.32 51.38
CA GLY A 468 -35.55 28.42 52.45
C GLY A 468 -34.06 28.09 52.41
N TYR A 469 -33.38 28.37 51.29
CA TYR A 469 -31.95 28.12 51.11
C TYR A 469 -31.17 29.41 50.89
N GLY A 470 -30.03 29.54 51.56
CA GLY A 470 -29.10 30.65 51.38
C GLY A 470 -27.98 30.29 50.42
N LEU A 471 -27.60 31.24 49.55
CA LEU A 471 -26.45 31.11 48.67
C LEU A 471 -25.14 31.36 49.45
N ASP A 472 -24.20 30.42 49.36
CA ASP A 472 -22.88 30.53 49.97
C ASP A 472 -21.83 31.16 49.01
N ASN A 473 -20.68 31.55 49.56
CA ASN A 473 -19.57 32.13 48.79
C ASN A 473 -18.92 31.16 47.78
N ASN A 474 -19.23 29.86 47.84
CA ASN A 474 -18.74 28.85 46.90
C ASN A 474 -19.72 28.62 45.73
N GLY A 475 -20.93 29.19 45.77
CA GLY A 475 -21.98 28.90 44.79
C GLY A 475 -22.73 27.60 45.09
N LYS A 476 -23.06 27.36 46.35
CA LYS A 476 -23.90 26.26 46.85
C LYS A 476 -25.09 26.85 47.62
N CYS A 477 -26.26 26.24 47.48
CA CYS A 477 -27.44 26.57 48.28
C CYS A 477 -27.48 25.69 49.54
N GLU A 478 -27.45 26.30 50.72
CA GLU A 478 -27.52 25.60 52.00
C GLU A 478 -28.83 25.92 52.73
N LEU A 479 -29.48 24.92 53.32
CA LEU A 479 -30.74 25.08 54.04
C LEU A 479 -30.53 26.01 55.24
N CYS A 480 -31.35 27.05 55.37
CA CYS A 480 -31.22 27.97 56.49
C CYS A 480 -31.54 27.26 57.82
N GLY A 481 -30.59 27.36 58.76
CA GLY A 481 -30.73 26.81 60.11
C GLY A 481 -31.84 27.48 60.91
N ASP A 482 -32.12 26.96 62.10
CA ASP A 482 -33.20 27.48 62.93
C ASP A 482 -32.95 28.95 63.31
N GLY A 483 -34.02 29.74 63.40
CA GLY A 483 -33.94 31.20 63.57
C GLY A 483 -33.39 31.97 62.36
N HIS A 484 -33.26 31.34 61.18
CA HIS A 484 -32.79 31.99 59.95
C HIS A 484 -33.68 31.67 58.73
N TYR A 485 -33.74 32.59 57.78
CA TYR A 485 -34.53 32.49 56.56
C TYR A 485 -33.75 32.97 55.33
N SER A 486 -34.27 32.65 54.14
CA SER A 486 -33.83 33.20 52.86
C SER A 486 -35.02 33.24 51.90
N PRO A 487 -35.34 34.39 51.27
CA PRO A 487 -36.34 34.48 50.21
C PRO A 487 -35.91 33.80 48.90
N GLY A 488 -34.75 33.12 48.89
CA GLY A 488 -34.15 32.55 47.69
C GLY A 488 -33.41 33.59 46.85
N GLY A 489 -33.32 33.34 45.55
CA GLY A 489 -32.53 34.19 44.65
C GLY A 489 -31.04 34.11 45.01
N THR A 490 -30.37 35.26 45.05
CA THR A 490 -28.95 35.37 45.46
C THR A 490 -28.76 35.61 46.96
N SER A 491 -29.81 35.45 47.77
CA SER A 491 -29.77 35.80 49.20
C SER A 491 -29.00 34.78 50.03
N SER A 492 -28.16 35.24 50.95
CA SER A 492 -27.61 34.41 52.03
C SER A 492 -28.62 34.28 53.18
N CYS A 493 -28.56 33.18 53.95
CA CYS A 493 -29.40 33.01 55.13
C CYS A 493 -29.23 34.18 56.11
N SER A 494 -30.34 34.83 56.44
CA SER A 494 -30.43 35.99 57.32
C SER A 494 -31.21 35.61 58.58
N SER A 495 -30.86 36.19 59.73
CA SER A 495 -31.56 35.91 60.99
C SER A 495 -33.01 36.42 60.94
N CYS A 496 -33.94 35.72 61.58
CA CYS A 496 -35.33 36.19 61.73
C CYS A 496 -35.39 37.61 62.33
N PRO A 497 -36.44 38.40 62.04
CA PRO A 497 -36.66 39.70 62.68
C PRO A 497 -36.67 39.59 64.22
N ILE A 498 -36.11 40.61 64.90
CA ILE A 498 -35.84 40.59 66.35
C ILE A 498 -37.13 40.47 67.20
N GLU A 499 -38.28 40.83 66.64
CA GLU A 499 -39.59 40.80 67.30
C GLU A 499 -40.23 39.39 67.34
N CYS A 500 -39.51 38.37 66.86
CA CYS A 500 -40.06 37.06 66.52
C CYS A 500 -39.26 35.91 67.15
N VAL A 501 -39.93 34.88 67.67
CA VAL A 501 -39.26 33.70 68.27
C VAL A 501 -38.83 32.69 67.20
N ASN A 502 -39.60 32.58 66.12
CA ASN A 502 -39.29 31.81 64.92
C ASN A 502 -39.91 32.48 63.68
N CYS A 503 -39.39 32.16 62.50
CA CYS A 503 -39.93 32.60 61.21
C CYS A 503 -39.94 31.46 60.17
N TYR A 504 -40.79 31.59 59.15
CA TYR A 504 -40.78 30.73 57.96
C TYR A 504 -39.44 30.90 57.24
N ARG A 505 -38.79 29.79 56.88
CA ARG A 505 -37.45 29.82 56.26
C ARG A 505 -37.52 30.44 54.86
N GLU A 506 -38.69 30.36 54.23
CA GLU A 506 -38.99 30.69 52.85
C GLU A 506 -39.26 32.19 52.61
N SER A 507 -39.77 32.93 53.61
CA SER A 507 -40.11 34.35 53.47
C SER A 507 -39.53 35.25 54.56
N GLY A 508 -39.19 34.70 55.72
CA GLY A 508 -38.85 35.49 56.92
C GLY A 508 -40.07 36.06 57.63
N GLU A 509 -41.28 35.84 57.12
CA GLU A 509 -42.52 36.08 57.84
C GLU A 509 -42.52 35.21 59.10
N TYR A 510 -42.97 35.78 60.21
CA TYR A 510 -42.80 35.16 61.51
C TYR A 510 -43.85 34.09 61.77
N THR A 511 -43.55 33.14 62.66
CA THR A 511 -44.50 32.10 63.09
C THR A 511 -45.01 32.29 64.51
N THR A 512 -44.29 33.05 65.34
CA THR A 512 -44.69 33.44 66.70
C THR A 512 -43.99 34.75 67.10
N CYS A 513 -44.76 35.74 67.58
CA CYS A 513 -44.23 37.00 68.11
C CYS A 513 -43.53 36.80 69.48
N GLN A 514 -42.58 37.66 69.80
CA GLN A 514 -41.93 37.71 71.12
C GLN A 514 -42.88 38.28 72.19
N SER A 515 -42.72 37.84 73.45
CA SER A 515 -43.44 38.38 74.62
C SER A 515 -43.39 39.91 74.67
N GLY A 516 -44.57 40.54 74.77
CA GLY A 516 -44.76 42.00 74.68
C GLY A 516 -45.38 42.46 73.34
N PHE A 517 -45.40 41.58 72.34
CA PHE A 517 -45.99 41.79 71.02
C PHE A 517 -47.12 40.77 70.75
N LYS A 518 -48.11 41.16 69.94
CA LYS A 518 -49.21 40.29 69.49
C LYS A 518 -49.34 40.33 67.97
N GLN A 519 -49.67 39.20 67.38
CA GLN A 519 -49.94 39.00 65.95
C GLN A 519 -51.25 39.69 65.58
N VAL A 520 -51.26 40.49 64.51
CA VAL A 520 -52.44 41.22 64.01
C VAL A 520 -52.43 41.23 62.49
N THR A 521 -53.54 40.86 61.83
CA THR A 521 -53.64 40.99 60.37
C THR A 521 -53.75 42.46 59.95
N ASN A 522 -52.80 42.94 59.14
CA ASN A 522 -52.85 44.27 58.55
C ASN A 522 -53.94 44.33 57.48
N GLN A 523 -54.97 45.12 57.74
CA GLN A 523 -56.18 45.21 56.91
C GLN A 523 -55.95 45.77 55.49
N ASN A 524 -54.76 46.35 55.20
CA ASN A 524 -54.44 46.91 53.89
C ASN A 524 -53.64 45.96 52.99
N THR A 525 -52.81 45.10 53.58
CA THR A 525 -51.95 44.14 52.85
C THR A 525 -52.52 42.72 52.88
N GLY A 526 -53.25 42.36 53.94
CA GLY A 526 -53.67 40.99 54.22
C GLY A 526 -52.58 40.16 54.92
N ASN A 527 -51.35 40.69 55.02
CA ASN A 527 -50.26 40.07 55.77
C ASN A 527 -50.51 40.20 57.28
N GLU A 528 -49.91 39.29 58.03
CA GLU A 528 -49.87 39.37 59.49
C GLU A 528 -48.64 40.21 59.90
N GLU A 529 -48.81 41.10 60.88
CA GLU A 529 -47.75 41.91 61.49
C GLU A 529 -47.72 41.71 63.02
N CYS A 530 -46.54 41.53 63.62
CA CYS A 530 -46.37 41.61 65.07
C CYS A 530 -46.43 43.08 65.50
N VAL A 531 -47.24 43.40 66.50
CA VAL A 531 -47.40 44.78 67.00
C VAL A 531 -47.28 44.79 68.52
N SER A 532 -46.59 45.77 69.09
CA SER A 532 -46.48 45.90 70.55
C SER A 532 -47.85 46.10 71.20
N CYS A 533 -48.04 45.51 72.38
CA CYS A 533 -49.25 45.64 73.18
C CYS A 533 -49.31 46.94 74.00
N SER A 534 -48.28 47.79 73.97
CA SER A 534 -48.34 49.18 74.46
C SER A 534 -48.05 50.14 73.32
N LEU A 535 -48.74 51.29 73.29
CA LEU A 535 -48.59 52.36 72.28
C LEU A 535 -47.23 53.08 72.29
N ASN A 536 -46.24 52.54 73.01
CA ASN A 536 -44.91 53.08 73.23
C ASN A 536 -43.86 51.98 73.47
N ASP A 537 -44.14 50.74 73.06
CA ASP A 537 -43.22 49.59 73.09
C ASP A 537 -42.70 49.12 74.47
N ASN A 538 -43.10 49.78 75.57
CA ASN A 538 -42.66 49.44 76.93
C ASN A 538 -43.47 48.30 77.59
N CYS A 539 -43.99 47.34 76.79
CA CYS A 539 -44.72 46.17 77.27
C CYS A 539 -43.83 44.92 77.35
N VAL A 540 -43.99 44.12 78.41
CA VAL A 540 -43.31 42.82 78.63
C VAL A 540 -44.23 41.64 78.31
N SER A 541 -45.54 41.77 78.52
CA SER A 541 -46.49 40.69 78.26
C SER A 541 -47.86 41.20 77.82
N CYS A 542 -48.44 40.50 76.84
CA CYS A 542 -49.76 40.77 76.28
C CYS A 542 -50.84 39.92 76.94
N ASP A 543 -52.09 40.36 76.83
CA ASP A 543 -53.26 39.59 77.21
C ASP A 543 -53.53 38.40 76.26
N LEU A 544 -53.87 37.26 76.85
CA LEU A 544 -54.05 35.96 76.20
C LEU A 544 -55.44 35.77 75.56
N ASN A 545 -56.31 36.79 75.59
CA ASN A 545 -57.66 36.70 75.04
C ASN A 545 -57.68 36.52 73.51
N ALA A 546 -58.71 35.80 73.04
CA ALA A 546 -58.84 35.35 71.65
C ALA A 546 -59.11 36.45 70.61
N ASN A 547 -59.41 37.69 71.05
CA ASN A 547 -59.37 38.84 70.16
C ASN A 547 -57.92 39.29 69.96
N GLU A 548 -57.41 39.15 68.74
CA GLU A 548 -56.05 39.57 68.39
C GLU A 548 -55.92 41.11 68.31
N PHE A 549 -56.99 41.78 67.87
CA PHE A 549 -57.00 43.22 67.61
C PHE A 549 -56.82 44.14 68.83
N ASP A 550 -57.21 43.66 70.02
CA ASP A 550 -57.35 44.52 71.20
C ASP A 550 -56.01 45.00 71.79
N ARG A 551 -54.88 44.34 71.43
CA ARG A 551 -53.50 44.72 71.80
C ARG A 551 -53.37 45.18 73.25
N ILE A 552 -53.77 44.31 74.18
CA ILE A 552 -53.80 44.64 75.61
C ILE A 552 -52.46 44.27 76.26
N CYS A 553 -51.78 45.22 76.89
CA CYS A 553 -50.63 44.99 77.75
C CYS A 553 -51.08 44.64 79.18
N VAL A 554 -50.51 43.59 79.77
CA VAL A 554 -50.81 43.15 81.15
C VAL A 554 -49.62 43.27 82.10
N GLU A 555 -48.42 43.55 81.57
CA GLU A 555 -47.20 43.75 82.34
C GLU A 555 -46.22 44.65 81.58
N CYS A 556 -45.78 45.74 82.21
CA CYS A 556 -44.87 46.72 81.63
C CYS A 556 -43.39 46.43 81.92
N VAL A 557 -42.49 47.05 81.15
CA VAL A 557 -41.03 47.02 81.40
C VAL A 557 -40.71 47.65 82.76
N SER A 558 -39.69 47.14 83.44
CA SER A 558 -39.24 47.68 84.74
C SER A 558 -38.91 49.17 84.64
N GLY A 559 -39.45 49.97 85.56
CA GLY A 559 -39.45 51.44 85.47
C GLY A 559 -40.72 52.05 84.88
N TYR A 560 -41.69 51.24 84.46
CA TYR A 560 -43.01 51.65 84.00
C TYR A 560 -44.14 50.94 84.76
N TYR A 561 -45.28 51.61 84.91
CA TYR A 561 -46.52 51.06 85.45
C TYR A 561 -47.61 50.98 84.39
N LEU A 562 -48.50 49.99 84.56
CA LEU A 562 -49.67 49.83 83.71
C LEU A 562 -50.82 50.73 84.20
N LYS A 563 -51.37 51.54 83.29
CA LYS A 563 -52.64 52.28 83.47
C LYS A 563 -53.36 52.36 82.13
N GLU A 564 -54.67 52.12 82.10
CA GLU A 564 -55.52 52.34 80.90
C GLU A 564 -54.92 51.73 79.61
N ASN A 565 -54.40 50.50 79.71
CA ASN A 565 -53.73 49.76 78.63
C ASN A 565 -52.46 50.43 78.06
N SER A 566 -51.73 51.23 78.84
CA SER A 566 -50.46 51.83 78.42
C SER A 566 -49.44 51.85 79.56
N CYS A 567 -48.17 51.75 79.18
CA CYS A 567 -47.04 51.70 80.11
C CYS A 567 -46.46 53.11 80.34
N TYR A 568 -46.70 53.67 81.52
CA TYR A 568 -46.26 55.03 81.90
C TYR A 568 -45.05 54.97 82.84
N ASN A 569 -44.07 55.85 82.66
CA ASN A 569 -42.85 55.82 83.46
C ASN A 569 -43.15 56.10 84.95
N CYS A 570 -42.52 55.38 85.89
CA CYS A 570 -42.77 55.53 87.34
C CYS A 570 -42.71 56.98 87.84
N SER A 571 -41.86 57.81 87.25
CA SER A 571 -41.72 59.24 87.60
C SER A 571 -42.97 60.09 87.39
N GLN A 572 -43.96 59.61 86.62
CA GLN A 572 -45.26 60.27 86.45
C GLN A 572 -46.18 60.12 87.68
N ILE A 573 -45.93 59.15 88.55
CA ILE A 573 -46.52 59.13 89.89
C ILE A 573 -45.67 60.04 90.77
N THR A 574 -46.23 61.17 91.22
CA THR A 574 -45.51 62.19 92.00
C THR A 574 -44.74 61.57 93.17
N ASN A 575 -43.44 61.86 93.25
CA ASN A 575 -42.51 61.36 94.28
C ASN A 575 -42.29 59.83 94.31
N CYS A 576 -42.69 59.10 93.27
CA CYS A 576 -42.43 57.68 93.14
C CYS A 576 -41.04 57.38 92.56
N VAL A 577 -40.40 56.31 93.05
CA VAL A 577 -39.07 55.84 92.62
C VAL A 577 -39.15 54.45 91.97
N GLN A 578 -40.00 53.56 92.50
CA GLN A 578 -40.34 52.29 91.86
C GLN A 578 -41.86 52.07 91.91
N CYS A 579 -42.43 51.60 90.81
CA CYS A 579 -43.85 51.38 90.62
C CYS A 579 -44.15 49.93 90.21
N SER A 580 -45.41 49.52 90.33
CA SER A 580 -45.87 48.18 89.95
C SER A 580 -45.96 48.05 88.43
N GLN A 581 -45.36 46.99 87.88
CA GLN A 581 -45.42 46.71 86.43
C GLN A 581 -46.83 46.33 85.94
N LYS A 582 -47.80 46.08 86.84
CA LYS A 582 -49.16 45.57 86.52
C LYS A 582 -50.31 46.46 87.00
N SER A 583 -50.02 47.52 87.75
CA SER A 583 -51.01 48.40 88.37
C SER A 583 -50.44 49.80 88.54
N SER A 584 -51.28 50.83 88.58
CA SER A 584 -50.86 52.23 88.78
C SER A 584 -50.51 52.53 90.25
N GLU A 585 -49.66 51.69 90.83
CA GLU A 585 -49.28 51.72 92.25
C GLU A 585 -47.79 52.03 92.39
N CYS A 586 -47.45 52.87 93.37
CA CYS A 586 -46.08 53.11 93.74
C CYS A 586 -45.63 52.09 94.81
N LEU A 587 -44.53 51.39 94.56
CA LEU A 587 -43.94 50.42 95.49
C LEU A 587 -42.92 51.07 96.44
N SER A 588 -42.20 52.10 95.98
CA SER A 588 -41.27 52.87 96.82
C SER A 588 -41.24 54.36 96.44
N CYS A 589 -41.31 55.21 97.45
CA CYS A 589 -41.38 56.67 97.34
C CYS A 589 -40.09 57.34 97.83
N SER A 590 -39.79 58.52 97.26
CA SER A 590 -38.61 59.33 97.61
C SER A 590 -38.60 59.75 99.08
N SER A 591 -37.38 60.03 99.59
CA SER A 591 -37.03 60.41 100.97
C SER A 591 -38.16 60.31 102.01
N ASP A 592 -38.98 61.34 102.15
CA ASP A 592 -39.88 61.60 103.27
C ASP A 592 -41.34 61.19 103.00
N PHE A 593 -41.58 60.61 101.81
CA PHE A 593 -42.89 60.15 101.37
C PHE A 593 -43.03 58.63 101.56
N VAL A 594 -44.26 58.19 101.82
CA VAL A 594 -44.63 56.80 102.04
C VAL A 594 -45.74 56.41 101.07
N SER A 595 -45.65 55.21 100.50
CA SER A 595 -46.66 54.71 99.57
C SER A 595 -47.98 54.45 100.28
N ASN A 596 -49.08 54.78 99.60
CA ASN A 596 -50.44 54.42 99.94
C ASN A 596 -51.11 53.64 98.78
N GLY A 597 -50.35 52.77 98.12
CA GLY A 597 -50.76 52.10 96.88
C GLY A 597 -50.70 53.08 95.70
N GLY A 598 -51.81 53.77 95.41
CA GLY A 598 -51.96 54.66 94.25
C GLY A 598 -51.15 55.97 94.26
N GLY A 599 -50.17 56.13 95.15
CA GLY A 599 -49.31 57.33 95.18
C GLY A 599 -48.50 57.50 96.47
N CYS A 600 -47.67 58.54 96.48
CA CYS A 600 -46.74 58.88 97.56
C CYS A 600 -47.26 60.04 98.41
N VAL A 601 -47.35 59.84 99.73
CA VAL A 601 -47.86 60.83 100.69
C VAL A 601 -46.87 61.07 101.82
N SER A 602 -46.65 62.33 102.19
CA SER A 602 -45.71 62.71 103.24
C SER A 602 -46.17 62.24 104.62
N CYS A 603 -45.23 62.08 105.55
CA CYS A 603 -45.54 62.00 106.98
C CYS A 603 -46.30 63.25 107.45
N LYS A 604 -47.20 63.10 108.43
CA LYS A 604 -47.78 64.23 109.16
C LYS A 604 -46.79 64.74 110.21
N TYR A 605 -47.05 65.93 110.75
CA TYR A 605 -46.29 66.45 111.89
C TYR A 605 -46.43 65.50 113.08
N GLY A 606 -45.31 64.96 113.58
CA GLY A 606 -45.27 63.93 114.62
C GLY A 606 -45.17 62.49 114.11
N GLU A 607 -45.07 62.24 112.80
CA GLU A 607 -44.85 60.91 112.22
C GLU A 607 -43.46 60.79 111.56
N VAL A 608 -42.83 59.61 111.67
CA VAL A 608 -41.64 59.22 110.88
C VAL A 608 -41.94 58.07 109.93
N LYS A 609 -41.19 58.03 108.82
CA LYS A 609 -41.16 56.93 107.86
C LYS A 609 -40.34 55.77 108.43
N VAL A 610 -40.90 54.57 108.42
CA VAL A 610 -40.28 53.35 108.97
C VAL A 610 -39.97 52.33 107.88
N THR A 611 -40.83 52.24 106.86
CA THR A 611 -40.61 51.45 105.63
C THR A 611 -41.11 52.24 104.42
N SER A 612 -41.04 51.67 103.21
CA SER A 612 -41.62 52.28 102.00
C SER A 612 -43.14 52.51 102.09
N ASN A 613 -43.85 51.76 102.93
CA ASN A 613 -45.31 51.78 103.09
C ASN A 613 -45.82 52.00 104.54
N ARG A 614 -44.93 52.16 105.54
CA ARG A 614 -45.30 52.31 106.96
C ARG A 614 -44.77 53.62 107.57
N ARG A 615 -45.67 54.34 108.22
CA ARG A 615 -45.41 55.47 109.14
C ARG A 615 -45.71 55.04 110.57
N MET A 616 -45.06 55.66 111.54
CA MET A 616 -45.34 55.54 112.99
C MET A 616 -45.12 56.89 113.67
N SER A 617 -45.68 57.09 114.87
CA SER A 617 -45.42 58.30 115.65
C SER A 617 -43.94 58.40 116.02
N CYS A 618 -43.38 59.61 116.07
CA CYS A 618 -42.02 59.82 116.57
C CYS A 618 -41.85 59.26 117.99
N PHE A 619 -42.86 59.47 118.83
CA PHE A 619 -42.91 59.01 120.23
C PHE A 619 -42.85 57.48 120.37
N ASP A 620 -43.44 56.74 119.42
CA ASP A 620 -43.48 55.27 119.46
C ASP A 620 -42.13 54.62 119.10
N LEU A 621 -41.16 55.41 118.60
CA LEU A 621 -40.01 54.90 117.85
C LEU A 621 -38.67 55.53 118.23
N ILE A 622 -38.68 56.76 118.76
CA ILE A 622 -37.48 57.51 119.16
C ILE A 622 -37.57 57.79 120.68
N PRO A 623 -36.75 57.11 121.52
CA PRO A 623 -36.82 57.30 122.97
C PRO A 623 -36.47 58.73 123.39
N ASN A 624 -37.37 59.38 124.14
CA ASN A 624 -37.31 60.78 124.60
C ASN A 624 -37.48 61.83 123.46
N CYS A 625 -38.32 61.53 122.47
CA CYS A 625 -38.72 62.44 121.38
C CYS A 625 -40.09 63.10 121.62
#